data_AF-A2THH8-F1
#
_entry.id   AF-A2THH8-F1
#
_cell.length_a   1.000
_cell.length_b   1.000
_cell.length_c   1.000
_cell.angle_alpha   90.00
_cell.angle_beta   90.00
_cell.angle_gamma   90.00
#
_symmetry.space_group_name_H-M   'P 1'
#
loop_
_entity.id
_entity.type
_entity.pdbx_description
1 polymer ?
#
loop_
_entity_poly.entity_id
_entity_poly.type
_entity_poly.pdbx_seq_one_letter_code
_entity_poly.pdbx_strand_id
1 'polypeptide(L)'
;ILLIVPILHTSKWQNFAFRPLAQIFMGLLVVNVAILTWIGGMPVEPPFIIIGQIASFLYFFLFLVFFPLSGWLENKMLESCTKSSALRALVL
;
A
#
# COMPACT_ATOMS: atom_id res chain seq x y z
N ILE A 1 -9.69 -15.12 0.07
CA ILE A 1 -9.06 -13.77 0.11
C ILE A 1 -8.61 -13.38 1.52
N LEU A 2 -9.45 -13.50 2.56
CA LEU A 2 -9.07 -13.24 3.97
C LEU A 2 -7.91 -14.11 4.48
N LEU A 3 -7.74 -15.33 3.97
CA LEU A 3 -6.69 -16.27 4.38
C LEU A 3 -5.33 -16.01 3.70
N ILE A 4 -5.29 -15.15 2.66
CA ILE A 4 -4.06 -14.74 1.96
C ILE A 4 -3.41 -13.53 2.65
N VAL A 5 -4.19 -12.76 3.41
CA VAL A 5 -3.75 -11.57 4.17
C VAL A 5 -2.57 -11.85 5.12
N PRO A 6 -2.52 -12.94 5.91
CA PRO A 6 -1.39 -13.19 6.81
C PRO A 6 -0.10 -13.60 6.09
N ILE A 7 -0.19 -14.11 4.86
CA ILE A 7 0.99 -14.58 4.09
C ILE A 7 1.69 -13.41 3.39
N LEU A 8 0.98 -12.32 3.07
CA LEU A 8 1.56 -11.08 2.54
C LEU A 8 2.22 -10.19 3.61
N HIS A 9 2.16 -10.55 4.89
CA HIS A 9 2.79 -9.79 5.97
C HIS A 9 4.30 -10.09 6.06
N THR A 10 5.03 -9.85 4.97
CA THR A 10 6.48 -10.07 4.85
C THR A 10 7.30 -8.88 5.39
N SER A 11 6.89 -8.27 6.50
CA SER A 11 7.64 -7.16 7.12
C SER A 11 8.08 -7.51 8.54
N LYS A 12 9.40 -7.46 8.75
CA LYS A 12 10.10 -7.71 10.03
C LYS A 12 9.89 -6.58 11.07
N TRP A 13 9.24 -5.48 10.66
CA TRP A 13 8.89 -4.34 11.51
C TRP A 13 7.39 -4.06 11.38
N GLN A 14 6.66 -4.25 12.48
CA GLN A 14 5.19 -4.25 12.53
C GLN A 14 4.56 -2.85 12.70
N ASN A 15 5.35 -1.84 13.05
CA ASN A 15 4.83 -0.50 13.29
C ASN A 15 4.73 0.31 11.98
N PHE A 16 3.49 0.58 11.56
CA PHE A 16 3.15 1.58 10.54
C PHE A 16 3.71 2.98 10.86
N ALA A 17 4.05 3.27 12.13
CA ALA A 17 4.67 4.54 12.53
C ALA A 17 6.10 4.74 11.99
N PHE A 18 6.83 3.67 11.66
CA PHE A 18 8.19 3.77 11.10
C PHE A 18 8.22 3.70 9.57
N ARG A 19 7.04 3.66 8.93
CA ARG A 19 6.88 3.45 7.50
C ARG A 19 5.96 4.50 6.86
N PRO A 20 6.41 5.75 6.67
CA PRO A 20 5.57 6.83 6.14
C PRO A 20 5.00 6.50 4.75
N LEU A 21 5.71 5.71 3.93
CA LEU A 21 5.21 5.27 2.62
C LEU A 21 4.07 4.25 2.76
N ALA A 22 4.17 3.30 3.68
CA ALA A 22 3.11 2.33 3.94
C ALA A 22 1.85 2.99 4.53
N GLN A 23 2.01 4.06 5.33
CA GLN A 23 0.89 4.82 5.88
C GLN A 23 0.07 5.54 4.78
N ILE A 24 0.75 6.15 3.79
CA ILE A 24 0.09 6.78 2.64
C ILE A 24 -0.65 5.71 1.83
N PHE A 25 -0.02 4.56 1.56
CA PHE A 25 -0.66 3.46 0.85
C PHE A 25 -1.94 2.98 1.56
N MET A 26 -1.90 2.82 2.88
CA MET A 26 -3.07 2.43 3.67
C MET A 26 -4.19 3.47 3.59
N GLY A 27 -3.85 4.77 3.63
CA GLY A 27 -4.83 5.86 3.44
C GLY A 27 -5.47 5.83 2.05
N LEU A 28 -4.67 5.59 1.00
CA LEU A 28 -5.14 5.50 -0.38
C LEU A 28 -6.08 4.29 -0.58
N LEU A 29 -5.82 3.19 0.12
CA LEU A 29 -6.70 2.01 0.14
C LEU A 29 -8.04 2.31 0.80
N VAL A 30 -8.02 2.96 1.98
CA VAL A 30 -9.24 3.34 2.72
C VAL A 30 -10.12 4.26 1.87
N VAL A 31 -9.54 5.26 1.20
CA VAL A 31 -10.27 6.16 0.30
C VAL A 31 -10.88 5.39 -0.88
N ASN A 32 -10.15 4.46 -1.49
CA ASN A 32 -10.68 3.64 -2.59
C ASN A 32 -11.87 2.78 -2.17
N VAL A 33 -11.79 2.11 -1.01
CA VAL A 33 -12.88 1.29 -0.49
C VAL A 33 -14.09 2.15 -0.11
N ALA A 34 -13.86 3.35 0.44
CA ALA A 34 -14.94 4.29 0.74
C ALA A 34 -15.67 4.74 -0.55
N ILE A 35 -14.94 5.06 -1.61
CA ILE A 35 -15.50 5.43 -2.93
C ILE A 35 -16.30 4.26 -3.53
N LEU A 36 -15.75 3.05 -3.50
CA LEU A 36 -16.44 1.84 -4.00
C LEU A 36 -17.73 1.55 -3.21
N THR A 37 -17.69 1.71 -1.88
CA THR A 37 -18.86 1.53 -1.01
C THR A 37 -19.93 2.57 -1.29
N TRP A 38 -19.53 3.83 -1.50
CA TRP A 38 -20.43 4.92 -1.86
C TRP A 38 -21.13 4.67 -3.20
N ILE A 39 -20.38 4.23 -4.22
CA ILE A 39 -20.92 3.93 -5.56
C ILE A 39 -21.82 2.68 -5.54
N GLY A 40 -21.52 1.70 -4.69
CA GLY A 40 -22.32 0.48 -4.55
C GLY A 40 -23.75 0.71 -4.05
N GLY A 41 -24.03 1.87 -3.42
CA GLY A 41 -25.36 2.26 -2.96
C GLY A 41 -26.17 3.08 -3.96
N MET A 42 -25.60 3.45 -5.12
CA MET A 42 -26.25 4.27 -6.13
C MET A 42 -26.89 3.41 -7.23
N PRO A 43 -27.98 3.88 -7.88
CA PRO A 43 -28.56 3.17 -9.02
C PRO A 43 -27.55 3.04 -10.15
N VAL A 44 -27.55 1.90 -10.83
CA VAL A 44 -26.63 1.54 -11.93
C VAL A 44 -27.02 2.25 -13.24
N GLU A 45 -26.97 3.58 -13.20
CA GLU A 45 -27.19 4.46 -14.35
C GLU A 45 -25.86 5.06 -14.81
N PRO A 46 -25.68 5.37 -16.11
CA PRO A 46 -24.58 6.21 -16.55
C PRO A 46 -24.68 7.56 -15.82
N PRO A 47 -23.65 8.05 -15.11
CA PRO A 47 -22.21 7.80 -15.27
C PRO A 47 -21.55 6.85 -14.26
N PHE A 48 -22.28 6.28 -13.30
CA PHE A 48 -21.71 5.51 -12.18
C PHE A 48 -21.06 4.19 -12.60
N ILE A 49 -21.51 3.60 -13.70
CA ILE A 49 -20.92 2.40 -14.29
C ILE A 49 -19.44 2.63 -14.67
N ILE A 50 -19.13 3.77 -15.29
CA ILE A 50 -17.78 4.11 -15.73
C ILE A 50 -16.86 4.32 -14.51
N ILE A 51 -17.37 5.02 -13.49
CA ILE A 51 -16.63 5.28 -12.26
C ILE A 51 -16.38 3.95 -11.50
N GLY A 52 -17.35 3.05 -11.45
CA GLY A 52 -17.19 1.72 -10.84
C GLY A 52 -16.15 0.85 -11.55
N GLN A 53 -16.10 0.91 -12.89
CA GLN A 53 -15.08 0.20 -13.68
C GLN A 53 -13.67 0.75 -13.40
N ILE A 54 -13.51 2.07 -13.43
CA ILE A 54 -12.23 2.73 -13.14
C ILE A 54 -11.80 2.44 -11.69
N ALA A 55 -12.72 2.51 -10.73
CA ALA A 55 -12.44 2.23 -9.32
C ALA A 55 -12.02 0.76 -9.09
N SER A 56 -12.67 -0.19 -9.76
CA SER A 56 -12.30 -1.60 -9.69
C SER A 56 -10.92 -1.86 -10.29
N PHE A 57 -10.63 -1.26 -11.45
CA PHE A 57 -9.30 -1.32 -12.06
C PHE A 57 -8.23 -0.73 -11.13
N LEU A 58 -8.50 0.44 -10.53
CA LEU A 58 -7.58 1.12 -9.63
C LEU A 58 -7.35 0.31 -8.34
N TYR A 59 -8.38 -0.35 -7.82
CA TYR A 59 -8.27 -1.25 -6.66
C TYR A 59 -7.31 -2.42 -6.91
N PHE A 60 -7.46 -3.11 -8.05
CA PHE A 60 -6.55 -4.20 -8.42
C PHE A 60 -5.13 -3.69 -8.68
N PHE A 61 -4.99 -2.54 -9.36
CA PHE A 61 -3.69 -1.93 -9.63
C PHE A 61 -2.93 -1.56 -8.34
N LEU A 62 -3.61 -0.99 -7.35
CA LEU A 62 -3.06 -0.69 -6.03
C LEU A 62 -2.53 -1.94 -5.34
N PHE A 63 -3.31 -3.03 -5.34
CA PHE A 63 -2.90 -4.26 -4.69
C PHE A 63 -1.74 -4.97 -5.41
N LEU A 64 -1.77 -5.04 -6.74
CA LEU A 64 -0.77 -5.81 -7.50
C LEU A 64 0.56 -5.08 -7.67
N VAL A 65 0.52 -3.78 -7.96
CA VAL A 65 1.73 -3.01 -8.35
C VAL A 65 2.22 -2.17 -7.19
N PHE A 66 1.32 -1.46 -6.52
CA PHE A 66 1.72 -0.47 -5.52
C PHE A 66 2.17 -1.13 -4.21
N PHE A 67 1.57 -2.26 -3.82
CA PHE A 67 1.99 -3.03 -2.65
C PHE A 67 3.45 -3.52 -2.72
N PRO A 68 3.90 -4.25 -3.77
CA PRO A 68 5.31 -4.68 -3.85
C PRO A 68 6.27 -3.50 -4.05
N LEU A 69 5.85 -2.45 -4.76
CA LEU A 69 6.69 -1.26 -5.00
C LEU A 69 6.97 -0.49 -3.71
N SER A 70 5.94 -0.26 -2.89
CA SER A 70 6.08 0.40 -1.58
C SER A 70 6.99 -0.40 -0.65
N GLY A 71 6.82 -1.73 -0.61
CA GLY A 71 7.68 -2.61 0.17
C GLY A 71 9.15 -2.58 -0.28
N TRP A 72 9.40 -2.57 -1.59
CA TRP A 72 10.75 -2.50 -2.16
C TRP A 72 11.45 -1.17 -1.88
N LEU A 73 10.75 -0.04 -2.11
CA LEU A 73 11.27 1.30 -1.85
C LEU A 73 11.69 1.46 -0.39
N GLU A 74 10.89 0.95 0.52
CA GLU A 74 11.14 1.10 1.95
C GLU A 74 12.27 0.19 2.44
N ASN A 75 12.40 -1.03 1.87
CA ASN A 75 13.55 -1.89 2.14
C ASN A 75 14.87 -1.26 1.65
N LYS A 76 14.87 -0.64 0.46
CA LYS A 76 16.01 0.11 -0.07
C LYS A 76 16.43 1.27 0.85
N MET A 77 15.48 2.00 1.42
CA MET A 77 15.75 3.11 2.33
C MET A 77 16.29 2.64 3.69
N LEU A 78 15.81 1.52 4.21
CA LEU A 78 16.30 0.96 5.47
C LEU A 78 17.71 0.37 5.31
N GLU A 79 17.99 -0.34 4.22
CA GLU A 79 19.33 -0.87 3.92
C GLU A 79 20.39 0.22 3.77
N SER A 80 20.06 1.36 3.14
CA SER A 80 21.00 2.47 2.96
C SER A 80 21.35 3.13 4.30
N CYS A 81 20.37 3.26 5.21
CA CYS A 81 20.57 3.77 6.56
C CYS A 81 21.46 2.85 7.40
N THR A 82 21.23 1.53 7.37
CA THR A 82 22.05 0.54 8.10
C THR A 82 23.49 0.50 7.58
N LYS A 83 23.71 0.59 6.26
CA LYS A 83 25.08 0.63 5.71
C LYS A 83 25.85 1.87 6.18
N SER A 84 25.19 3.01 6.26
CA SER A 84 25.78 4.28 6.68
C SER A 84 26.17 4.29 8.16
N SER A 85 25.32 3.73 9.04
CA SER A 85 25.61 3.62 10.47
C SER A 85 26.66 2.56 10.79
N ALA A 86 26.66 1.43 10.07
CA ALA A 86 27.71 0.41 10.20
C ALA A 86 29.09 0.94 9.75
N LEU A 87 29.14 1.71 8.66
CA LEU A 87 30.39 2.32 8.19
C LEU A 87 30.93 3.37 9.17
N ARG A 88 30.05 4.16 9.79
CA ARG A 88 30.42 5.15 10.83
C ARG A 88 30.90 4.50 12.12
N ALA A 89 30.37 3.34 12.50
CA ALA A 89 30.77 2.61 13.71
C ALA A 89 32.11 1.84 13.57
N LEU A 90 32.60 1.63 12.34
CA LEU A 90 33.85 0.93 12.06
C LEU A 90 35.04 1.90 11.85
N VAL A 91 34.76 3.20 11.69
CA VAL A 91 35.76 4.27 11.50
C VAL A 91 36.06 5.04 12.80
N LEU A 92 35.31 4.75 13.88
CA LEU A 92 35.57 5.19 15.26
C LEU A 92 36.08 4.01 16.09
#